data_AF-A0A2V8N133-F1
#
_entry.id   AF-A0A2V8N133-F1
#
_cell.length_a   1.000
_cell.length_b   1.000
_cell.length_c   1.000
_cell.angle_alpha   90.00
_cell.angle_beta   90.00
_cell.angle_gamma   90.00
#
_symmetry.space_group_name_H-M   'P 1'
#
loop_
_entity.id
_entity.type
_entity.pdbx_description
1 polymer ?
#
loop_
_entity_poly.entity_id
_entity_poly.type
_entity_poly.pdbx_seq_one_letter_code
_entity_poly.pdbx_strand_id
1 'polypeptide(L)'
;MKVPTFLKQSTLSFSRTIFRSRRAKYATLVLIGLCLISGVYLFPSASSQTRQRTVTTGGTSAEPATAARPEEVVKIDVDLVTIDALVLQKNTARIVGDLKRDDFILSEDGVRQTITHFGQDSLPLSVLLLIDRGGFLD
;
A
#
# COMPACT_ATOMS: atom_id res chain seq x y z
N MET A 1 8.83 2.52 -45.68
CA MET A 1 9.44 3.24 -44.53
C MET A 1 9.21 2.41 -43.29
N LYS A 2 10.28 2.09 -42.54
CA LYS A 2 10.29 1.12 -41.45
C LYS A 2 10.34 1.89 -40.13
N VAL A 3 9.27 1.87 -39.36
CA VAL A 3 9.19 2.53 -38.04
C VAL A 3 9.85 1.59 -37.03
N PRO A 4 10.94 2.00 -36.34
CA PRO A 4 11.57 1.12 -35.37
C PRO A 4 10.78 1.09 -34.06
N THR A 5 10.27 -0.10 -33.73
CA THR A 5 9.74 -0.47 -32.42
C THR A 5 10.87 -0.49 -31.40
N PHE A 6 10.85 0.42 -30.42
CA PHE A 6 11.72 0.38 -29.24
C PHE A 6 10.85 0.26 -27.98
N LEU A 7 10.53 -0.98 -27.63
CA LEU A 7 10.03 -1.33 -26.30
C LEU A 7 11.24 -1.39 -25.37
N LYS A 8 11.28 -0.54 -24.35
CA LYS A 8 12.15 -0.75 -23.20
C LYS A 8 11.37 -0.42 -21.93
N GLN A 9 10.72 -1.44 -21.38
CA GLN A 9 10.07 -1.39 -20.07
C GLN A 9 11.09 -0.96 -19.02
N SER A 10 10.86 0.19 -18.40
CA SER A 10 11.65 0.73 -17.30
C SER A 10 11.06 0.26 -15.98
N THR A 11 11.44 -0.94 -15.55
CA THR A 11 11.09 -1.47 -14.23
C THR A 11 11.81 -0.63 -13.16
N LEU A 12 11.09 0.29 -12.53
CA LEU A 12 11.59 1.03 -11.37
C LEU A 12 11.60 0.11 -10.16
N SER A 13 12.71 -0.61 -9.98
CA SER A 13 12.97 -1.39 -8.78
C SER A 13 13.35 -0.43 -7.65
N PHE A 14 12.38 -0.09 -6.80
CA PHE A 14 12.64 0.61 -5.54
C PHE A 14 13.34 -0.36 -4.57
N SER A 15 14.67 -0.34 -4.57
CA SER A 15 15.45 -1.05 -3.56
C SER A 15 15.38 -0.24 -2.26
N ARG A 16 14.36 -0.54 -1.45
CA ARG A 16 14.38 -0.19 -0.02
C ARG A 16 15.58 -0.89 0.59
N THR A 17 16.71 -0.19 0.67
CA THR A 17 17.85 -0.62 1.48
C THR A 17 17.46 -0.44 2.95
N ILE A 18 16.54 -1.28 3.42
CA ILE A 18 16.28 -1.44 4.83
C ILE A 18 17.41 -2.32 5.33
N PHE A 19 18.29 -1.73 6.12
CA PHE A 19 19.33 -2.38 6.90
C PHE A 19 18.67 -3.41 7.84
N ARG A 20 18.35 -4.60 7.31
CA ARG A 20 17.83 -5.73 8.09
C ARG A 20 19.00 -6.38 8.79
N SER A 21 19.28 -5.93 10.02
CA SER A 21 20.25 -6.58 10.89
C SER A 21 19.88 -8.06 11.03
N ARG A 22 20.81 -8.95 10.68
CA ARG A 22 20.60 -10.41 10.72
C ARG A 22 20.22 -10.88 12.13
N ARG A 23 20.64 -10.15 13.16
CA ARG A 23 20.36 -10.44 14.58
C ARG A 23 18.86 -10.34 14.95
N ALA A 24 18.09 -9.47 14.28
CA ALA A 24 16.65 -9.33 14.55
C ALA A 24 15.82 -10.54 14.06
N LYS A 25 16.27 -11.23 13.01
CA LYS A 25 15.61 -12.43 12.48
C LYS A 25 15.79 -13.64 13.40
N TYR A 26 16.96 -13.78 14.02
CA TYR A 26 17.20 -14.88 14.96
C TYR A 26 16.52 -14.64 16.30
N ALA A 27 16.42 -13.39 16.77
CA ALA A 27 15.70 -13.04 18.00
C ALA A 27 14.20 -13.38 17.91
N THR A 28 13.56 -13.10 16.77
CA THR A 28 12.14 -13.40 16.54
C THR A 28 11.88 -14.91 16.42
N LEU A 29 12.75 -15.66 15.75
CA LEU A 29 12.64 -17.13 15.67
C LEU A 29 12.82 -17.83 17.01
N VAL A 30 13.73 -17.34 17.87
CA VAL A 30 13.93 -17.89 19.23
C VAL A 30 12.70 -17.67 20.11
N LEU A 31 12.07 -16.49 20.06
CA LEU A 31 10.86 -16.20 20.84
C LEU A 31 9.64 -17.04 20.41
N ILE A 32 9.47 -17.28 19.10
CA ILE A 32 8.39 -18.14 18.59
C ILE A 32 8.64 -19.60 18.99
N GLY A 33 9.87 -20.09 18.87
CA GLY A 33 10.24 -21.44 19.33
C GLY A 33 9.95 -21.64 20.82
N LEU A 34 10.28 -20.66 21.65
CA LEU A 34 10.05 -20.72 23.10
C LEU A 34 8.56 -20.70 23.47
N CYS A 35 7.73 -19.98 22.70
CA CYS A 35 6.27 -19.93 22.87
C CYS A 35 5.57 -21.23 22.42
N LEU A 36 6.05 -21.87 21.34
CA LEU A 36 5.54 -23.16 20.88
C LEU A 36 5.87 -24.30 21.86
N ILE A 37 7.03 -24.23 22.52
CA ILE A 37 7.41 -25.21 23.54
C ILE A 37 6.59 -25.03 24.82
N SER A 38 6.24 -23.79 25.23
CA SER A 38 5.42 -23.55 26.42
C SER A 38 3.93 -23.88 26.24
N GLY A 39 3.39 -23.69 25.04
CA GLY A 39 1.98 -23.97 24.74
C GLY A 39 1.60 -25.46 24.88
N VAL A 40 2.54 -26.38 24.71
CA VAL A 40 2.29 -27.83 24.86
C VAL A 40 2.14 -28.25 26.33
N TYR A 41 2.65 -27.48 27.29
CA TYR A 41 2.65 -27.85 28.71
C TYR A 41 1.46 -27.31 29.53
N LEU A 42 0.54 -26.51 28.96
CA LEU A 42 -0.52 -25.85 29.74
C LEU A 42 -1.98 -26.15 29.36
N PHE A 43 -2.26 -26.99 28.35
CA PHE A 43 -3.64 -27.35 28.00
C PHE A 43 -3.98 -28.79 28.44
N PRO A 44 -4.56 -28.99 29.64
CA PRO A 44 -5.22 -30.26 29.93
C PRO A 44 -6.51 -30.36 29.10
N SER A 45 -6.69 -31.48 28.41
CA SER A 45 -7.88 -31.79 27.61
C SER A 45 -9.17 -31.65 28.44
N ALA A 46 -9.98 -30.64 28.13
CA ALA A 46 -11.35 -30.54 28.63
C ALA A 46 -12.26 -31.44 27.78
N SER A 47 -12.90 -32.42 28.44
CA SER A 47 -13.87 -33.32 27.85
C SER A 47 -15.11 -32.57 27.36
N SER A 48 -15.50 -32.80 26.11
CA SER A 48 -16.75 -32.26 25.54
C SER A 48 -17.96 -33.04 26.08
N GLN A 49 -18.77 -32.40 26.93
CA GLN A 49 -20.07 -32.91 27.33
C GLN A 49 -21.16 -32.51 26.32
N THR A 50 -21.85 -33.52 25.79
CA THR A 50 -23.12 -33.42 25.07
C THR A 50 -24.19 -32.72 25.91
N ARG A 51 -24.82 -31.68 25.36
CA ARG A 51 -26.12 -31.19 25.84
C ARG A 51 -27.10 -31.04 24.67
N GLN A 52 -28.09 -31.93 24.66
CA GLN A 52 -29.23 -31.95 23.75
C GLN A 52 -30.31 -30.96 24.23
N ARG A 53 -30.92 -30.18 23.32
CA ARG A 53 -32.22 -29.54 23.58
C ARG A 53 -33.12 -29.48 22.34
N THR A 54 -34.12 -30.35 22.38
CA THR A 54 -35.53 -30.28 21.95
C THR A 54 -35.94 -29.37 20.79
N VAL A 55 -36.38 -30.01 19.70
CA VAL A 55 -37.24 -29.48 18.64
C VAL A 55 -38.64 -29.19 19.21
N THR A 56 -39.17 -27.99 19.02
CA THR A 56 -40.61 -27.72 19.16
C THR A 56 -41.09 -27.00 17.91
N THR A 57 -41.90 -27.70 17.11
CA THR A 57 -42.63 -27.18 15.95
C THR A 57 -43.97 -26.64 16.44
N GLY A 58 -44.30 -25.38 16.13
CA GLY A 58 -45.61 -24.77 16.39
C GLY A 58 -45.71 -23.43 15.65
N GLY A 59 -46.69 -23.29 14.76
CA GLY A 59 -46.73 -22.26 13.72
C GLY A 59 -47.63 -21.04 13.95
N THR A 60 -47.57 -20.18 12.92
CA THR A 60 -48.58 -19.23 12.40
C THR A 60 -48.60 -17.76 12.90
N SER A 61 -48.30 -16.90 11.91
CA SER A 61 -48.80 -15.53 11.62
C SER A 61 -48.33 -14.32 12.43
N ALA A 62 -47.51 -13.46 11.80
CA ALA A 62 -47.91 -12.13 11.29
C ALA A 62 -46.65 -11.29 10.93
N GLU A 63 -46.48 -10.96 9.66
CA GLU A 63 -45.80 -9.72 9.21
C GLU A 63 -46.85 -8.59 9.19
N PRO A 64 -46.53 -7.28 9.25
CA PRO A 64 -45.21 -6.69 9.12
C PRO A 64 -44.87 -5.57 10.11
N ALA A 65 -43.61 -5.54 10.53
CA ALA A 65 -42.99 -4.33 11.04
C ALA A 65 -41.59 -4.25 10.45
N THR A 66 -41.49 -3.66 9.26
CA THR A 66 -40.23 -3.11 8.77
C THR A 66 -39.87 -1.93 9.67
N ALA A 67 -39.36 -2.24 10.86
CA ALA A 67 -38.58 -1.30 11.64
C ALA A 67 -37.31 -1.05 10.82
N ALA A 68 -37.24 0.13 10.20
CA ALA A 68 -36.05 0.63 9.55
C ALA A 68 -34.91 0.53 10.57
N ARG A 69 -34.06 -0.49 10.39
CA ARG A 69 -32.80 -0.59 11.13
C ARG A 69 -32.00 0.65 10.76
N PRO A 70 -31.49 1.43 11.74
CA PRO A 70 -30.59 2.52 11.41
C PRO A 70 -29.43 1.91 10.61
N GLU A 71 -29.21 2.44 9.41
CA GLU A 71 -28.15 1.97 8.54
C GLU A 71 -26.83 2.08 9.30
N GLU A 72 -26.26 0.92 9.64
CA GLU A 72 -25.02 0.84 10.39
C GLU A 72 -23.90 1.32 9.46
N VAL A 73 -23.56 2.60 9.57
CA VAL A 73 -22.51 3.22 8.76
C VAL A 73 -21.17 2.67 9.23
N VAL A 74 -20.65 1.71 8.48
CA VAL A 74 -19.30 1.19 8.67
C VAL A 74 -18.29 2.26 8.26
N LYS A 75 -17.60 2.84 9.25
CA LYS A 75 -16.47 3.74 9.02
C LYS A 75 -15.22 2.89 8.83
N ILE A 76 -14.58 3.02 7.68
CA ILE A 76 -13.33 2.33 7.36
C ILE A 76 -12.22 3.37 7.38
N ASP A 77 -11.26 3.20 8.29
CA ASP A 77 -10.03 3.98 8.28
C ASP A 77 -9.07 3.38 7.25
N VAL A 78 -8.61 4.20 6.31
CA VAL A 78 -7.64 3.82 5.27
C VAL A 78 -6.41 4.70 5.41
N ASP A 79 -5.24 4.07 5.46
CA ASP A 79 -3.96 4.78 5.44
C ASP A 79 -3.56 5.08 3.99
N LEU A 80 -3.56 6.36 3.61
CA LEU A 80 -3.15 6.81 2.28
C LEU A 80 -1.67 7.15 2.29
N VAL A 81 -0.85 6.29 1.67
CA VAL A 81 0.60 6.49 1.56
C VAL A 81 0.96 7.11 0.20
N THR A 82 1.70 8.22 0.24
CA THR A 82 2.23 8.89 -0.97
C THR A 82 3.70 8.53 -1.18
N ILE A 83 4.10 8.31 -2.43
CA ILE A 83 5.47 7.92 -2.80
C ILE A 83 5.98 8.84 -3.90
N ASP A 84 7.10 9.53 -3.62
CA ASP A 84 7.80 10.35 -4.59
C ASP A 84 8.85 9.54 -5.36
N ALA A 85 8.92 9.73 -6.67
CA ALA A 85 9.89 9.06 -7.53
C ALA A 85 10.46 10.00 -8.59
N LEU A 86 11.78 9.90 -8.82
CA LEU A 86 12.48 10.58 -9.90
C LEU A 86 13.06 9.54 -10.86
N VAL A 87 12.67 9.62 -12.14
CA VAL A 87 13.12 8.68 -13.16
C VAL A 87 14.22 9.29 -13.99
N LEU A 88 15.37 8.62 -14.03
CA LEU A 88 16.55 9.06 -14.76
C LEU A 88 16.89 8.10 -15.89
N GLN A 89 17.27 8.66 -17.04
CA GLN A 89 17.80 7.89 -18.15
C GLN A 89 19.18 7.33 -17.77
N LYS A 90 19.32 6.00 -17.82
CA LYS A 90 20.51 5.27 -17.33
C LYS A 90 21.86 5.82 -17.82
N ASN A 91 21.94 6.20 -19.09
CA ASN A 91 23.22 6.57 -19.72
C ASN A 91 23.55 8.06 -19.59
N THR A 92 22.54 8.92 -19.52
CA THR A 92 22.70 10.39 -19.61
C THR A 92 22.39 11.08 -18.29
N ALA A 93 21.83 10.36 -17.32
CA ALA A 93 21.28 10.89 -16.07
C ALA A 93 20.24 12.02 -16.26
N ARG A 94 19.66 12.14 -17.47
CA ARG A 94 18.59 13.11 -17.73
C ARG A 94 17.28 12.63 -17.12
N ILE A 95 16.49 13.58 -16.63
CA ILE A 95 15.13 13.31 -16.14
C ILE A 95 14.27 12.85 -17.31
N VAL A 96 13.54 11.77 -17.10
CA VAL A 96 12.54 11.28 -18.05
C VAL A 96 11.20 11.91 -17.69
N GLY A 97 10.65 12.71 -18.61
CA GLY A 97 9.32 13.34 -18.48
C GLY A 97 8.21 12.48 -19.08
N ASP A 98 6.98 12.98 -18.97
CA ASP A 98 5.77 12.46 -19.64
C ASP A 98 5.45 10.99 -19.36
N LEU A 99 5.86 10.47 -18.19
CA LEU A 99 5.58 9.11 -17.77
C LEU A 99 4.12 8.98 -17.31
N LYS A 100 3.49 7.88 -17.70
CA LYS A 100 2.10 7.55 -17.33
C LYS A 100 2.10 6.56 -16.18
N ARG A 101 0.98 6.47 -15.45
CA ARG A 101 0.78 5.45 -14.41
C ARG A 101 1.21 4.05 -14.87
N ASP A 102 0.84 3.67 -16.09
CA ASP A 102 1.06 2.31 -16.61
C ASP A 102 2.54 1.98 -16.84
N ASP A 103 3.42 2.98 -16.82
CA ASP A 103 4.87 2.80 -16.90
C ASP A 103 5.48 2.38 -15.55
N PHE A 104 4.67 2.34 -14.48
CA PHE A 104 5.09 1.99 -13.13
C PHE A 104 4.44 0.69 -12.66
N ILE A 105 5.25 -0.12 -11.96
CA ILE A 105 4.76 -1.27 -11.19
C ILE A 105 5.14 -1.01 -9.74
N LEU A 106 4.14 -0.82 -8.89
CA LEU A 106 4.33 -0.73 -7.45
C LEU A 106 4.21 -2.13 -6.83
N SER A 107 5.16 -2.51 -6.00
CA SER A 107 5.12 -3.75 -5.24
C SER A 107 5.66 -3.56 -3.85
N GLU A 108 5.01 -4.15 -2.85
CA GLU A 108 5.46 -4.20 -1.47
C GLU A 108 5.63 -5.66 -1.06
N ASP A 109 6.81 -6.01 -0.56
CA ASP A 109 7.17 -7.38 -0.18
C ASP A 109 6.87 -8.44 -1.25
N GLY A 110 7.00 -8.05 -2.53
CA GLY A 110 6.74 -8.91 -3.69
C GLY A 110 5.26 -8.99 -4.10
N VAL A 111 4.35 -8.35 -3.38
CA VAL A 111 2.93 -8.25 -3.75
C VAL A 111 2.70 -6.98 -4.56
N ARG A 112 2.06 -7.10 -5.73
CA ARG A 112 1.74 -5.95 -6.57
C ARG A 112 0.67 -5.09 -5.91
N GLN A 113 0.94 -3.81 -5.81
CA GLN A 113 0.02 -2.81 -5.26
C GLN A 113 -0.65 -2.01 -6.38
N THR A 114 -1.90 -1.62 -6.13
CA THR A 114 -2.65 -0.77 -7.05
C THR A 114 -2.32 0.69 -6.75
N ILE A 115 -1.86 1.42 -7.77
CA ILE A 115 -1.71 2.87 -7.69
C ILE A 115 -3.12 3.46 -7.79
N THR A 116 -3.61 4.17 -6.78
CA THR A 116 -4.96 4.77 -6.76
C THR A 116 -4.96 6.23 -7.21
N HIS A 117 -3.89 6.95 -6.91
CA HIS A 117 -3.63 8.33 -7.37
C HIS A 117 -2.25 8.41 -8.02
N PHE A 118 -2.17 9.09 -9.17
CA PHE A 118 -0.93 9.34 -9.88
C PHE A 118 -0.91 10.79 -10.33
N GLY A 119 0.16 11.51 -10.01
CA GLY A 119 0.35 12.90 -10.35
C GLY A 119 1.81 13.18 -10.60
N GLN A 120 2.08 14.16 -11.45
CA GLN A 120 3.41 14.71 -11.63
C GLN A 120 3.38 16.15 -11.13
N ASP A 121 4.10 16.44 -10.06
CA ASP A 121 4.13 17.77 -9.49
C ASP A 121 4.91 18.71 -10.43
N SER A 122 4.20 19.69 -10.98
CA SER A 122 4.82 20.83 -11.64
C SER A 122 4.84 22.00 -10.65
N LEU A 123 6.00 22.30 -10.10
CA LEU A 123 6.17 23.51 -9.30
C LEU A 123 6.08 24.73 -10.23
N PRO A 124 5.19 25.72 -9.97
CA PRO A 124 5.17 26.94 -10.77
C PRO A 124 6.48 27.71 -10.57
N LEU A 125 7.25 27.87 -11.65
CA LEU A 125 8.47 28.66 -11.64
C LEU A 125 8.14 30.13 -11.93
N SER A 126 8.44 31.02 -10.98
CA SER A 126 8.36 32.48 -11.18
C SER A 126 9.77 33.06 -11.30
N VAL A 127 10.07 33.71 -12.43
CA VAL A 127 11.37 34.38 -12.66
C VAL A 127 11.15 35.89 -12.67
N LEU A 128 11.79 36.60 -11.74
CA LEU A 128 11.89 38.06 -11.78
C LEU A 128 13.26 38.45 -12.35
N LEU A 129 13.27 39.04 -13.53
CA LEU A 129 14.49 39.57 -14.17
C LEU A 129 14.45 41.09 -14.10
N LEU A 130 15.32 41.68 -13.29
CA LEU A 130 15.53 43.13 -13.26
C LEU A 130 16.78 43.44 -14.09
N ILE A 131 16.61 44.23 -15.15
CA ILE A 131 17.71 44.70 -15.99
C ILE A 131 17.85 46.20 -15.73
N ASP A 132 18.94 46.59 -15.08
CA ASP A 132 19.33 47.99 -15.00
C ASP A 132 20.09 48.39 -16.27
N ARG A 133 19.53 49.34 -17.02
CA ARG A 133 20.21 50.02 -18.13
C ARG A 133 20.51 51.44 -17.66
N GLY A 134 21.35 51.57 -16.64
CA GLY A 134 21.92 52.83 -16.24
C GLY A 134 22.72 53.44 -17.39
N GLY A 135 22.08 54.37 -18.10
CA GLY A 135 22.78 55.28 -19.00
C GLY A 135 23.68 56.17 -18.15
N PHE A 136 24.99 56.01 -18.32
CA PHE A 136 25.97 56.99 -17.88
C PHE A 136 25.62 58.31 -18.57
N LEU A 137 25.22 59.32 -17.80
CA LEU A 137 25.08 60.69 -18.30
C LEU A 137 26.48 61.26 -18.48
N ASP A 138 26.83 61.63 -19.71
CA ASP A 138 28.01 62.44 -20.03
C ASP A 138 27.98 63.81 -19.33
#